data_AF-A0A6G8IFR7-F1
#
_entry.id   AF-A0A6G8IFR7-F1
#
_cell.length_a   1.000
_cell.length_b   1.000
_cell.length_c   1.000
_cell.angle_alpha   90.00
_cell.angle_beta   90.00
_cell.angle_gamma   90.00
#
_symmetry.space_group_name_H-M   'P 1'
#
loop_
_entity.id
_entity.type
_entity.pdbx_description
1 polymer ?
#
loop_
_entity_poly.entity_id
_entity_poly.type
_entity_poly.pdbx_seq_one_letter_code
_entity_poly.pdbx_strand_id
1 'polypeptide(L)'
;MKQTPALAKLGELSWEMYAGQLTERYFRKSALLAENAVDADLYFLAAHHFQKLLGAKGLHAAFSLRGGGGSQIDVEFARLIDEGVATLSVTDGDRRHPMQEFSLTSRRCQLIADSMGGIAWHYVLEGYACENLIPLKVFGEACEFGDRHEEIERLELLDQFCDESQPVPSKFLNRKNGLTLKALLSETDENTRRYWLSVIEANPLLRAAFSECIEARDCAMENCQCSISQGFGDASLKLVRDWAKMQSVPKSLELFKESAEWLEIGSIAFDVGVALSIQRI
;
A
#
# COMPACT_ATOMS: atom_id res chain seq x y z
N MET A 1 4.65 -21.81 -42.79
CA MET A 1 3.79 -20.65 -42.45
C MET A 1 4.68 -19.59 -41.81
N LYS A 2 4.71 -18.37 -42.35
CA LYS A 2 5.47 -17.27 -41.72
C LYS A 2 4.74 -16.87 -40.44
N GLN A 3 5.43 -16.90 -39.30
CA GLN A 3 4.91 -16.33 -38.05
C GLN A 3 4.76 -14.82 -38.24
N THR A 4 3.53 -14.33 -38.27
CA THR A 4 3.24 -12.91 -38.27
C THR A 4 3.59 -12.34 -36.89
N PRO A 5 4.35 -11.24 -36.78
CA PRO A 5 4.70 -10.67 -35.48
C PRO A 5 3.44 -10.27 -34.70
N ALA A 6 3.42 -10.57 -33.39
CA ALA A 6 2.25 -10.48 -32.52
C ALA A 6 1.77 -9.05 -32.21
N LEU A 7 2.58 -8.03 -32.50
CA LEU A 7 2.27 -6.63 -32.30
C LEU A 7 3.13 -5.79 -33.25
N ALA A 8 2.53 -4.93 -34.05
CA ALA A 8 3.25 -4.00 -34.92
C ALA A 8 3.07 -2.57 -34.40
N LYS A 9 4.16 -1.88 -34.08
CA LYS A 9 4.12 -0.45 -33.72
C LYS A 9 3.90 0.38 -34.98
N LEU A 10 2.82 1.15 -35.01
CA LEU A 10 2.43 2.02 -36.13
C LEU A 10 2.84 3.49 -35.93
N GLY A 11 3.20 3.87 -34.70
CA GLY A 11 3.57 5.24 -34.33
C GLY A 11 3.97 5.32 -32.86
N GLU A 12 4.16 6.53 -32.32
CA GLU A 12 4.55 6.70 -30.91
C GLU A 12 3.53 6.13 -29.92
N LEU A 13 2.23 6.24 -30.25
CA LEU A 13 1.11 5.84 -29.38
C LEU A 13 0.13 4.89 -30.10
N SER A 14 0.56 4.22 -31.18
CA SER A 14 -0.31 3.36 -31.96
C SER A 14 0.32 2.00 -32.26
N TRP A 15 -0.50 0.96 -32.14
CA TRP A 15 -0.14 -0.43 -32.40
C TRP A 15 -1.25 -1.12 -33.20
N GLU A 16 -0.84 -2.03 -34.08
CA GLU A 16 -1.71 -2.95 -34.79
C GLU A 16 -1.51 -4.36 -34.23
N MET A 17 -2.62 -5.06 -33.99
CA MET A 17 -2.60 -6.47 -33.61
C MET A 17 -3.78 -7.24 -34.18
N TYR A 18 -3.62 -8.56 -34.28
CA TYR A 18 -4.69 -9.44 -34.74
C TYR A 18 -5.80 -9.54 -33.69
N ALA A 19 -7.07 -9.40 -34.12
CA ALA A 19 -8.23 -9.45 -33.22
C ALA A 19 -8.31 -10.74 -32.39
N GLY A 20 -7.88 -11.89 -32.94
CA GLY A 20 -7.83 -13.17 -32.21
C GLY A 20 -6.75 -13.24 -31.12
N GLN A 21 -5.71 -12.41 -31.19
CA GLN A 21 -4.68 -12.28 -30.15
C GLN A 21 -5.08 -11.27 -29.08
N LEU A 22 -5.89 -10.29 -29.46
CA LEU A 22 -6.64 -9.41 -28.57
C LEU A 22 -7.49 -10.25 -27.60
N THR A 23 -8.21 -11.27 -28.08
CA THR A 23 -9.16 -12.09 -27.31
C THR A 23 -8.59 -12.97 -26.20
N GLU A 24 -7.35 -13.44 -26.31
CA GLU A 24 -6.77 -14.32 -25.28
C GLU A 24 -6.05 -13.53 -24.17
N ARG A 25 -5.44 -12.38 -24.50
CA ARG A 25 -4.62 -11.59 -23.57
C ARG A 25 -5.32 -10.35 -23.00
N TYR A 26 -6.28 -9.76 -23.72
CA TYR A 26 -6.91 -8.48 -23.36
C TYR A 26 -8.42 -8.56 -23.06
N PHE A 27 -9.06 -9.72 -23.18
CA PHE A 27 -10.48 -9.91 -22.82
C PHE A 27 -10.69 -10.64 -21.49
N ARG A 28 -9.64 -11.22 -20.91
CA ARG A 28 -9.69 -11.75 -19.54
C ARG A 28 -9.21 -10.67 -18.59
N LYS A 29 -9.94 -10.47 -17.49
CA LYS A 29 -9.51 -9.54 -16.44
C LYS A 29 -8.21 -10.05 -15.84
N SER A 30 -7.22 -9.17 -15.70
CA SER A 30 -6.05 -9.42 -14.86
C SER A 30 -6.50 -9.68 -13.41
N ALA A 31 -5.70 -10.35 -12.61
CA ALA A 31 -5.90 -10.43 -11.17
C ALA A 31 -5.13 -9.31 -10.46
N LEU A 32 -5.77 -8.70 -9.47
CA LEU A 32 -5.10 -7.85 -8.48
C LEU A 32 -5.14 -8.60 -7.17
N LEU A 33 -3.98 -9.11 -6.78
CA LEU A 33 -3.79 -9.91 -5.59
C LEU A 33 -3.13 -9.04 -4.52
N ALA A 34 -3.77 -8.92 -3.36
CA ALA A 34 -3.20 -8.31 -2.18
C ALA A 34 -3.29 -9.26 -0.99
N GLU A 35 -2.74 -8.91 0.17
CA GLU A 35 -2.78 -9.80 1.34
C GLU A 35 -4.21 -10.16 1.75
N ASN A 36 -5.10 -9.17 1.69
CA ASN A 36 -6.53 -9.35 1.91
C ASN A 36 -7.38 -8.61 0.86
N ALA A 37 -8.69 -8.87 0.85
CA ALA A 37 -9.59 -8.31 -0.15
C ALA A 37 -9.84 -6.80 0.00
N VAL A 38 -9.69 -6.23 1.21
CA VAL A 38 -9.84 -4.79 1.45
C VAL A 38 -8.67 -4.03 0.83
N ASP A 39 -7.45 -4.54 0.96
CA ASP A 39 -6.26 -3.93 0.35
C ASP A 39 -6.39 -3.94 -1.18
N ALA A 40 -6.83 -5.07 -1.75
CA ALA A 40 -7.08 -5.18 -3.19
C ALA A 40 -8.14 -4.17 -3.68
N ASP A 41 -9.21 -3.94 -2.91
CA ASP A 41 -10.20 -2.89 -3.20
C ASP A 41 -9.56 -1.49 -3.20
N LEU A 42 -8.65 -1.21 -2.27
CA LEU A 42 -7.98 0.09 -2.14
C LEU A 42 -6.94 0.33 -3.24
N TYR A 43 -6.15 -0.67 -3.62
CA TYR A 43 -5.24 -0.56 -4.77
C TYR A 43 -6.00 -0.41 -6.09
N PHE A 44 -7.17 -1.03 -6.20
CA PHE A 44 -8.06 -0.80 -7.35
C PHE A 44 -8.60 0.64 -7.39
N LEU A 45 -8.92 1.22 -6.23
CA LEU A 45 -9.24 2.65 -6.12
C LEU A 45 -8.05 3.52 -6.54
N ALA A 46 -6.81 3.15 -6.18
CA ALA A 46 -5.62 3.87 -6.61
C ALA A 46 -5.50 3.89 -8.15
N ALA A 47 -5.77 2.77 -8.83
CA ALA A 47 -5.82 2.71 -10.29
C ALA A 47 -6.86 3.67 -10.89
N HIS A 48 -8.04 3.78 -10.27
CA HIS A 48 -9.07 4.72 -10.70
C HIS A 48 -8.70 6.19 -10.45
N HIS A 49 -8.06 6.48 -9.33
CA HIS A 49 -7.48 7.80 -9.03
C HIS A 49 -6.47 8.20 -10.10
N PHE A 50 -5.53 7.29 -10.43
CA PHE A 50 -4.54 7.53 -11.48
C PHE A 50 -5.16 7.70 -12.87
N GLN A 51 -6.11 6.83 -13.25
CA GLN A 51 -6.87 6.97 -14.50
C GLN A 51 -7.52 8.36 -14.61
N LYS A 52 -8.14 8.82 -13.52
CA LYS A 52 -8.81 10.12 -13.48
C LYS A 52 -7.81 11.27 -13.63
N LEU A 53 -6.65 11.17 -12.97
CA LEU A 53 -5.56 12.14 -13.07
C LEU A 53 -5.01 12.23 -14.49
N LEU A 54 -4.82 11.08 -15.16
CA LEU A 54 -4.37 11.00 -16.55
C LEU A 54 -5.40 11.55 -17.55
N GLY A 55 -6.68 11.65 -17.16
CA GLY A 55 -7.77 12.04 -18.06
C GLY A 55 -8.06 11.00 -19.15
N ALA A 56 -7.65 9.75 -18.95
CA ALA A 56 -7.80 8.66 -19.91
C ALA A 56 -9.28 8.24 -20.06
N LYS A 57 -9.95 8.81 -21.07
CA LYS A 57 -11.33 8.45 -21.44
C LYS A 57 -11.33 7.18 -22.28
N GLY A 58 -12.18 6.21 -21.93
CA GLY A 58 -12.38 4.96 -22.69
C GLY A 58 -11.42 3.81 -22.36
N LEU A 59 -10.35 4.08 -21.60
CA LEU A 59 -9.52 3.05 -20.96
C LEU A 59 -10.03 2.83 -19.54
N HIS A 60 -10.08 1.60 -19.07
CA HIS A 60 -10.51 1.29 -17.71
C HIS A 60 -9.63 0.20 -17.13
N ALA A 61 -9.25 0.35 -15.85
CA ALA A 61 -8.66 -0.73 -15.09
C ALA A 61 -9.74 -1.81 -14.85
N ALA A 62 -9.44 -3.05 -15.18
CA ALA A 62 -10.36 -4.18 -15.03
C ALA A 62 -9.65 -5.37 -14.38
N PHE A 63 -9.94 -5.57 -13.10
CA PHE A 63 -9.35 -6.66 -12.32
C PHE A 63 -10.38 -7.65 -11.77
N SER A 64 -9.94 -8.88 -11.56
CA SER A 64 -10.48 -9.79 -10.56
C SER A 64 -9.73 -9.55 -9.24
N LEU A 65 -10.38 -8.92 -8.27
CA LEU A 65 -9.77 -8.64 -6.96
C LEU A 65 -9.69 -9.93 -6.12
N ARG A 66 -8.53 -10.18 -5.51
CA ARG A 66 -8.23 -11.40 -4.74
C ARG A 66 -7.49 -11.04 -3.45
N GLY A 67 -7.81 -11.76 -2.37
CA GLY A 67 -6.99 -11.78 -1.16
C GLY A 67 -6.12 -13.03 -1.12
N GLY A 68 -4.84 -12.88 -0.83
CA GLY A 68 -3.83 -13.94 -0.81
C GLY A 68 -3.72 -14.69 0.51
N GLY A 69 -4.45 -14.28 1.55
CA GLY A 69 -4.44 -14.95 2.85
C GLY A 69 -3.24 -14.58 3.72
N GLY A 70 -2.77 -13.34 3.62
CA GLY A 70 -1.58 -12.85 4.34
C GLY A 70 -0.33 -13.59 3.90
N SER A 71 0.25 -14.38 4.80
CA SER A 71 1.54 -15.08 4.58
C SER A 71 1.58 -16.12 3.45
N GLN A 72 0.43 -16.43 2.82
CA GLN A 72 0.32 -17.40 1.72
C GLN A 72 0.14 -16.74 0.35
N ILE A 73 0.28 -15.41 0.27
CA ILE A 73 0.11 -14.67 -0.98
C ILE A 73 1.07 -15.13 -2.09
N ASP A 74 2.28 -15.60 -1.75
CA ASP A 74 3.25 -16.18 -2.69
C ASP A 74 2.71 -17.45 -3.36
N VAL A 75 2.03 -18.31 -2.60
CA VAL A 75 1.41 -19.54 -3.11
C VAL A 75 0.25 -19.22 -4.05
N GLU A 76 -0.63 -18.30 -3.65
CA GLU A 76 -1.76 -17.89 -4.48
C GLU A 76 -1.30 -17.16 -5.74
N PHE A 77 -0.23 -16.36 -5.63
CA PHE A 77 0.37 -15.69 -6.78
C PHE A 77 0.89 -16.70 -7.80
N ALA A 78 1.70 -17.68 -7.36
CA ALA A 78 2.18 -18.75 -8.23
C ALA A 78 1.03 -19.51 -8.90
N ARG A 79 -0.02 -19.87 -8.14
CA ARG A 79 -1.20 -20.57 -8.66
C ARG A 79 -1.90 -19.79 -9.78
N LEU A 80 -2.13 -18.49 -9.60
CA LEU A 80 -2.78 -17.65 -10.62
C LEU A 80 -1.94 -17.56 -11.90
N ILE A 81 -0.61 -17.45 -11.75
CA ILE A 81 0.30 -17.43 -12.88
C ILE A 81 0.31 -18.79 -13.62
N ASP A 82 0.32 -19.91 -12.89
CA ASP A 82 0.22 -21.26 -13.46
C ASP A 82 -1.09 -21.48 -14.23
N GLU A 83 -2.17 -20.81 -13.81
CA GLU A 83 -3.47 -20.78 -14.51
C GLU A 83 -3.49 -19.85 -15.74
N GLY A 84 -2.37 -19.20 -16.05
CA GLY A 84 -2.23 -18.26 -17.16
C GLY A 84 -2.95 -16.93 -16.93
N VAL A 85 -3.21 -16.55 -15.68
CA VAL A 85 -3.85 -15.28 -15.33
C VAL A 85 -2.79 -14.20 -15.15
N ALA A 86 -2.85 -13.16 -15.98
CA ALA A 86 -2.04 -11.96 -15.80
C ALA A 86 -2.32 -11.36 -14.41
N THR A 87 -1.31 -11.26 -13.54
CA THR A 87 -1.51 -10.93 -12.12
C THR A 87 -0.55 -9.88 -11.62
N LEU A 88 -1.07 -8.83 -11.01
CA LEU A 88 -0.33 -7.91 -10.15
C LEU A 88 -0.51 -8.35 -8.70
N SER A 89 0.59 -8.71 -8.04
CA SER A 89 0.63 -8.95 -6.60
C SER A 89 1.17 -7.71 -5.88
N VAL A 90 0.47 -7.24 -4.85
CA VAL A 90 0.91 -6.16 -3.97
C VAL A 90 1.10 -6.72 -2.56
N THR A 91 2.29 -6.56 -1.99
CA THR A 91 2.62 -7.02 -0.63
C THR A 91 2.93 -5.85 0.30
N ASP A 92 2.60 -6.00 1.58
CA ASP A 92 3.05 -5.08 2.61
C ASP A 92 4.57 -5.12 2.72
N GLY A 93 5.17 -4.00 3.12
CA GLY A 93 6.62 -3.92 3.28
C GLY A 93 7.10 -4.57 4.57
N ASP A 94 6.25 -4.58 5.61
CA ASP A 94 6.55 -5.00 6.99
C ASP A 94 7.75 -4.25 7.61
N ARG A 95 8.07 -3.06 7.07
CA ARG A 95 9.24 -2.28 7.49
C ARG A 95 8.91 -1.41 8.69
N ARG A 96 9.58 -1.66 9.81
CA ARG A 96 9.56 -0.92 11.08
C ARG A 96 10.60 0.19 11.15
N HIS A 97 11.53 0.24 10.20
CA HIS A 97 12.50 1.33 10.03
C HIS A 97 13.01 1.40 8.57
N PRO A 98 13.61 2.54 8.13
CA PRO A 98 13.98 2.77 6.73
C PRO A 98 15.10 1.90 6.16
N MET A 99 15.77 1.10 7.00
CA MET A 99 16.84 0.19 6.57
C MET A 99 16.43 -1.28 6.72
N GLN A 100 15.19 -1.56 7.13
CA GLN A 100 14.74 -2.93 7.27
C GLN A 100 14.57 -3.54 5.88
N GLU A 101 15.08 -4.76 5.74
CA GLU A 101 14.87 -5.59 4.54
C GLU A 101 13.41 -6.01 4.42
N PHE A 102 12.94 -6.20 3.18
CA PHE A 102 11.60 -6.71 2.91
C PHE A 102 11.41 -8.14 3.44
N SER A 103 10.14 -8.46 3.73
CA SER A 103 9.74 -9.77 4.24
C SER A 103 10.14 -10.91 3.29
N LEU A 104 10.24 -12.14 3.84
CA LEU A 104 10.50 -13.33 3.02
C LEU A 104 9.39 -13.54 1.97
N THR A 105 8.15 -13.26 2.35
CA THR A 105 6.97 -13.35 1.48
C THR A 105 7.11 -12.42 0.28
N SER A 106 7.41 -11.13 0.51
CA SER A 106 7.62 -10.14 -0.55
C SER A 106 8.76 -10.56 -1.49
N ARG A 107 9.89 -11.03 -0.95
CA ARG A 107 11.01 -11.53 -1.77
C ARG A 107 10.64 -12.75 -2.61
N ARG A 108 9.81 -13.66 -2.12
CA ARG A 108 9.31 -14.80 -2.91
C ARG A 108 8.38 -14.35 -4.04
N CYS A 109 7.47 -13.42 -3.77
CA CYS A 109 6.64 -12.83 -4.82
C CYS A 109 7.50 -12.14 -5.88
N GLN A 110 8.56 -11.44 -5.48
CA GLN A 110 9.50 -10.83 -6.43
C GLN A 110 10.16 -11.89 -7.32
N LEU A 111 10.67 -12.99 -6.75
CA LEU A 111 11.27 -14.09 -7.51
C LEU A 111 10.28 -14.71 -8.51
N ILE A 112 9.00 -14.86 -8.13
CA ILE A 112 7.95 -15.34 -9.03
C ILE A 112 7.78 -14.37 -10.21
N ALA A 113 7.65 -13.06 -9.94
CA ALA A 113 7.49 -12.04 -10.98
C ALA A 113 8.67 -12.00 -11.95
N ASP A 114 9.90 -12.04 -11.42
CA ASP A 114 11.13 -12.04 -12.21
C ASP A 114 11.25 -13.28 -13.11
N SER A 115 10.76 -14.43 -12.64
CA SER A 115 10.87 -15.70 -13.37
C SER A 115 9.84 -15.87 -14.50
N MET A 116 8.66 -15.23 -14.39
CA MET A 116 7.51 -15.51 -15.27
C MET A 116 7.23 -14.43 -16.32
N GLY A 117 7.90 -13.27 -16.25
CA GLY A 117 8.02 -12.24 -17.30
C GLY A 117 6.77 -11.99 -18.19
N GLY A 118 6.09 -10.87 -17.99
CA GLY A 118 5.05 -10.38 -18.92
C GLY A 118 3.62 -10.90 -18.69
N ILE A 119 3.42 -11.71 -17.65
CA ILE A 119 2.12 -12.02 -17.03
C ILE A 119 2.13 -11.90 -15.50
N ALA A 120 3.29 -11.66 -14.89
CA ALA A 120 3.47 -11.56 -13.45
C ALA A 120 4.13 -10.23 -13.10
N TRP A 121 3.50 -9.47 -12.22
CA TRP A 121 4.04 -8.22 -11.67
C TRP A 121 3.95 -8.28 -10.15
N HIS A 122 4.98 -7.75 -9.50
CA HIS A 122 5.02 -7.63 -8.06
C HIS A 122 5.36 -6.19 -7.68
N TYR A 123 4.60 -5.65 -6.73
CA TYR A 123 4.90 -4.39 -6.07
C TYR A 123 4.96 -4.63 -4.56
N VAL A 124 5.97 -4.09 -3.91
CA VAL A 124 6.09 -4.12 -2.45
C VAL A 124 5.95 -2.69 -1.94
N LEU A 125 5.15 -2.50 -0.89
CA LEU A 125 5.05 -1.20 -0.24
C LEU A 125 6.39 -0.82 0.38
N GLU A 126 6.78 0.45 0.26
CA GLU A 126 8.02 0.94 0.86
C GLU A 126 7.90 1.10 2.39
N GLY A 127 6.68 1.28 2.89
CA GLY A 127 6.36 1.45 4.30
C GLY A 127 6.01 0.16 5.03
N TYR A 128 5.29 0.29 6.15
CA TYR A 128 4.86 -0.85 6.94
C TYR A 128 3.75 -1.64 6.24
N ALA A 129 2.58 -1.03 6.02
CA ALA A 129 1.42 -1.69 5.42
C ALA A 129 0.52 -0.70 4.64
N CYS A 130 -0.58 -1.21 4.07
CA CYS A 130 -1.56 -0.41 3.32
C CYS A 130 -2.10 0.81 4.11
N GLU A 131 -2.27 0.73 5.44
CA GLU A 131 -2.67 1.87 6.30
C GLU A 131 -1.73 3.08 6.19
N ASN A 132 -0.45 2.83 5.87
CA ASN A 132 0.57 3.88 5.74
C ASN A 132 0.44 4.67 4.43
N LEU A 133 -0.23 4.10 3.42
CA LEU A 133 -0.53 4.79 2.16
C LEU A 133 -1.70 5.77 2.26
N ILE A 134 -2.58 5.54 3.24
CA ILE A 134 -3.80 6.34 3.42
C ILE A 134 -3.43 7.69 4.07
N PRO A 135 -3.76 8.82 3.43
CA PRO A 135 -3.56 10.14 4.01
C PRO A 135 -4.33 10.29 5.33
N LEU A 136 -3.73 10.93 6.34
CA LEU A 136 -4.37 11.10 7.65
C LEU A 136 -5.72 11.84 7.56
N LYS A 137 -5.85 12.78 6.62
CA LYS A 137 -7.11 13.48 6.34
C LYS A 137 -8.24 12.51 5.94
N VAL A 138 -7.93 11.43 5.23
CA VAL A 138 -8.90 10.41 4.84
C VAL A 138 -9.34 9.58 6.05
N PHE A 139 -8.42 9.25 6.97
CA PHE A 139 -8.82 8.65 8.24
C PHE A 139 -9.76 9.58 9.02
N GLY A 140 -9.48 10.89 9.04
CA GLY A 140 -10.34 11.89 9.68
C GLY A 140 -11.76 11.96 9.09
N GLU A 141 -11.92 11.74 7.78
CA GLU A 141 -13.26 11.69 7.15
C GLU A 141 -13.95 10.32 7.26
N ALA A 142 -13.19 9.22 7.18
CA ALA A 142 -13.74 7.87 7.11
C ALA A 142 -14.05 7.26 8.47
N CYS A 143 -13.35 7.70 9.52
CA CYS A 143 -13.46 7.17 10.86
C CYS A 143 -14.20 8.19 11.75
N GLU A 144 -15.48 7.95 12.03
CA GLU A 144 -16.28 8.85 12.87
C GLU A 144 -15.66 9.11 14.26
N PHE A 145 -15.94 10.33 14.75
CA PHE A 145 -15.41 11.04 15.91
C PHE A 145 -15.16 10.23 17.20
N GLY A 146 -14.03 10.51 17.86
CA GLY A 146 -13.55 9.93 19.13
C GLY A 146 -12.03 10.00 19.25
N ASP A 147 -11.42 9.03 19.95
CA ASP A 147 -9.96 8.88 20.20
C ASP A 147 -9.08 8.93 18.93
N ARG A 148 -9.67 8.79 17.74
CA ARG A 148 -8.96 8.82 16.45
C ARG A 148 -8.51 10.22 16.02
N HIS A 149 -9.12 11.29 16.53
CA HIS A 149 -8.61 12.64 16.27
C HIS A 149 -7.28 12.87 16.99
N GLU A 150 -7.18 12.46 18.26
CA GLU A 150 -5.93 12.50 19.02
C GLU A 150 -4.84 11.66 18.34
N GLU A 151 -5.21 10.52 17.75
CA GLU A 151 -4.26 9.70 16.99
C GLU A 151 -3.77 10.40 15.72
N ILE A 152 -4.63 11.09 14.98
CA ILE A 152 -4.22 11.89 13.81
C ILE A 152 -3.24 12.99 14.24
N GLU A 153 -3.58 13.77 15.27
CA GLU A 153 -2.71 14.82 15.80
C GLU A 153 -1.36 14.24 16.27
N ARG A 154 -1.38 13.08 16.93
CA ARG A 154 -0.16 12.38 17.37
C ARG A 154 0.72 11.97 16.19
N LEU A 155 0.14 11.45 15.11
CA LEU A 155 0.87 11.08 13.90
C LEU A 155 1.42 12.31 13.15
N GLU A 156 0.67 13.41 13.09
CA GLU A 156 1.15 14.67 12.53
C GLU A 156 2.34 15.21 13.34
N LEU A 157 2.25 15.18 14.68
CA LEU A 157 3.35 15.55 15.56
C LEU A 157 4.57 14.65 15.39
N LEU A 158 4.38 13.35 15.13
CA LEU A 158 5.46 12.41 14.89
C LEU A 158 6.25 12.78 13.63
N ASP A 159 5.56 13.20 12.58
CA ASP A 159 6.14 13.49 11.28
C ASP A 159 6.75 14.91 11.19
N GLN A 160 6.31 15.84 12.04
CA GLN A 160 6.76 17.25 12.04
C GLN A 160 8.25 17.45 12.32
N PHE A 161 8.90 16.55 13.06
CA PHE A 161 10.28 16.72 13.52
C PHE A 161 11.30 15.94 12.68
N CYS A 162 10.89 15.51 11.49
CA CYS A 162 11.80 14.86 10.55
C CYS A 162 12.43 15.88 9.60
N ASP A 163 13.75 15.79 9.48
CA ASP A 163 14.49 16.50 8.44
C ASP A 163 14.06 15.98 7.06
N GLU A 164 14.08 16.83 6.04
CA GLU A 164 13.76 16.45 4.65
C GLU A 164 14.65 15.31 4.13
N SER A 165 15.81 15.10 4.75
CA SER A 165 16.74 14.01 4.45
C SER A 165 16.35 12.65 5.05
N GLN A 166 15.38 12.59 5.97
CA GLN A 166 14.97 11.38 6.68
C GLN A 166 13.57 10.94 6.26
N PRO A 167 13.36 9.63 6.04
CA PRO A 167 12.03 9.09 5.77
C PRO A 167 11.05 9.35 6.92
N VAL A 168 9.82 9.72 6.56
CA VAL A 168 8.72 10.04 7.48
C VAL A 168 8.43 8.87 8.43
N PRO A 169 8.49 9.01 9.76
CA PRO A 169 8.39 7.90 10.70
C PRO A 169 7.04 7.20 10.65
N SER A 170 5.95 7.94 10.45
CA SER A 170 4.62 7.34 10.33
C SER A 170 4.49 6.39 9.13
N LYS A 171 5.45 6.36 8.19
CA LYS A 171 5.55 5.37 7.10
C LYS A 171 5.96 3.98 7.60
N PHE A 172 6.73 3.90 8.69
CA PHE A 172 7.26 2.65 9.26
C PHE A 172 6.53 2.23 10.53
N LEU A 173 5.55 3.02 10.96
CA LEU A 173 4.72 2.73 12.11
C LEU A 173 3.63 1.73 11.75
N ASN A 174 3.37 0.75 12.62
CA ASN A 174 2.18 -0.07 12.50
C ASN A 174 0.93 0.77 12.84
N ARG A 175 0.35 1.47 11.85
CA ARG A 175 -0.83 2.35 12.05
C ARG A 175 -2.10 1.58 12.41
N LYS A 176 -2.09 0.26 12.29
CA LYS A 176 -3.21 -0.59 12.68
C LYS A 176 -3.25 -0.82 14.19
N ASN A 177 -2.12 -1.26 14.77
CA ASN A 177 -2.00 -1.64 16.18
C ASN A 177 -1.30 -0.59 17.05
N GLY A 178 -0.70 0.42 16.43
CA GLY A 178 0.11 1.43 17.10
C GLY A 178 1.48 0.91 17.56
N LEU A 179 2.12 1.69 18.41
CA LEU A 179 3.38 1.37 19.06
C LEU A 179 3.40 1.96 20.47
N THR A 180 3.61 1.10 21.47
CA THR A 180 3.79 1.54 22.86
C THR A 180 5.27 1.61 23.21
N LEU A 181 5.63 2.47 24.18
CA LEU A 181 7.00 2.54 24.67
C LEU A 181 7.44 1.23 25.31
N LYS A 182 6.54 0.52 26.00
CA LYS A 182 6.82 -0.82 26.55
C LYS A 182 7.20 -1.82 25.46
N ALA A 183 6.42 -1.86 24.37
CA ALA A 183 6.70 -2.72 23.23
C ALA A 183 8.05 -2.36 22.59
N LEU A 184 8.34 -1.07 22.43
CA LEU A 184 9.61 -0.58 21.92
C LEU A 184 10.81 -0.97 22.80
N LEU A 185 10.71 -0.78 24.12
CA LEU A 185 11.78 -1.14 25.07
C LEU A 185 12.01 -2.66 25.13
N SER A 186 10.97 -3.44 24.88
CA SER A 186 11.02 -4.91 24.82
C SER A 186 11.39 -5.45 23.43
N GLU A 187 11.59 -4.59 22.42
CA GLU A 187 11.91 -5.00 21.06
C GLU A 187 13.27 -5.71 21.02
N THR A 188 13.28 -6.86 20.35
CA THR A 188 14.46 -7.73 20.19
C THR A 188 15.34 -7.29 19.04
N ASP A 189 14.77 -6.68 17.99
CA ASP A 189 15.54 -6.06 16.92
C ASP A 189 16.13 -4.72 17.37
N GLU A 190 17.45 -4.71 17.59
CA GLU A 190 18.16 -3.53 18.05
C GLU A 190 18.09 -2.36 17.05
N ASN A 191 17.99 -2.62 15.74
CA ASN A 191 17.91 -1.56 14.75
C ASN A 191 16.55 -0.86 14.79
N THR A 192 15.45 -1.62 14.86
CA THR A 192 14.11 -1.08 15.11
C THR A 192 14.10 -0.25 16.39
N ARG A 193 14.62 -0.80 17.50
CA ARG A 193 14.64 -0.09 18.77
C ARG A 193 15.43 1.21 18.71
N ARG A 194 16.64 1.18 18.13
CA ARG A 194 17.51 2.36 17.98
C ARG A 194 16.85 3.44 17.11
N TYR A 195 16.23 3.04 16.00
CA TYR A 195 15.52 3.96 15.11
C TYR A 195 14.41 4.71 15.87
N TRP A 196 13.49 4.01 16.51
CA TRP A 196 12.37 4.65 17.20
C TRP A 196 12.78 5.48 18.41
N LEU A 197 13.81 5.07 19.16
CA LEU A 197 14.37 5.91 20.21
C LEU A 197 14.94 7.21 19.65
N SER A 198 15.62 7.17 18.49
CA SER A 198 16.12 8.40 17.84
C SER A 198 14.98 9.32 17.39
N VAL A 199 13.87 8.77 16.90
CA VAL A 199 12.66 9.54 16.56
C VAL A 199 12.08 10.23 17.79
N ILE A 200 12.00 9.53 18.93
CA ILE A 200 11.52 10.11 20.18
C ILE A 200 12.47 11.19 20.70
N GLU A 201 13.78 10.95 20.69
CA GLU A 201 14.79 11.91 21.14
C GLU A 201 14.79 13.20 20.32
N ALA A 202 14.55 13.09 19.01
CA ALA A 202 14.44 14.22 18.09
C ALA A 202 13.15 15.02 18.25
N ASN A 203 12.09 14.43 18.80
CA ASN A 203 10.80 15.08 19.03
C ASN A 203 10.69 15.59 20.48
N PRO A 204 10.78 16.90 20.74
CA PRO A 204 10.80 17.44 22.10
C PRO A 204 9.56 17.09 22.93
N LEU A 205 8.39 16.98 22.29
CA LEU A 205 7.14 16.66 22.96
C LEU A 205 7.11 15.19 23.39
N LEU A 206 7.50 14.27 22.51
CA LEU A 206 7.60 12.85 22.85
C LEU A 206 8.70 12.60 23.89
N ARG A 207 9.87 13.26 23.74
CA ARG A 207 10.95 13.18 24.72
C ARG A 207 10.50 13.64 26.10
N ALA A 208 9.78 14.75 26.19
CA ALA A 208 9.25 15.25 27.46
C ALA A 208 8.19 14.30 28.04
N ALA A 209 7.32 13.73 27.21
CA ALA A 209 6.28 12.80 27.63
C ALA A 209 6.83 11.45 28.14
N PHE A 210 8.03 11.04 27.69
CA PHE A 210 8.60 9.72 27.95
C PHE A 210 9.92 9.75 28.74
N SER A 211 10.35 10.91 29.23
CA SER A 211 11.67 11.12 29.86
C SER A 211 11.96 10.10 30.98
N GLU A 212 11.05 9.92 31.92
CA GLU A 212 11.21 9.00 33.05
C GLU A 212 11.39 7.55 32.60
N CYS A 213 10.59 7.09 31.64
CA CYS A 213 10.64 5.71 31.14
C CYS A 213 11.90 5.45 30.30
N ILE A 214 12.35 6.44 29.54
CA ILE A 214 13.58 6.35 28.73
C ILE A 214 14.82 6.30 29.64
N GLU A 215 14.88 7.16 30.66
CA GLU A 215 15.99 7.20 31.61
C GLU A 215 16.07 5.92 32.45
N ALA A 216 14.94 5.41 32.92
CA ALA A 216 14.86 4.15 33.65
C ALA A 216 15.10 2.91 32.77
N ARG A 217 15.01 3.06 31.44
CA ARG A 217 14.94 1.96 30.46
C ARG A 217 13.87 0.93 30.81
N ASP A 218 12.79 1.39 31.42
CA ASP A 218 11.73 0.55 31.94
C ASP A 218 10.39 1.31 31.90
N CYS A 219 9.32 0.60 31.55
CA CYS A 219 7.94 1.08 31.63
C CYS A 219 7.20 0.02 32.47
N ALA A 220 7.59 -0.02 33.75
CA ALA A 220 7.15 -1.00 34.75
C ALA A 220 5.77 -0.71 35.33
N MET A 221 5.17 0.46 35.06
CA MET A 221 3.83 0.73 35.56
C MET A 221 2.84 -0.25 34.90
N GLU A 222 2.12 -1.03 35.71
CA GLU A 222 1.11 -1.99 35.22
C GLU A 222 0.03 -1.32 34.33
N ASN A 223 -0.13 0.00 34.46
CA ASN A 223 -1.02 0.85 33.65
C ASN A 223 -0.27 1.96 32.88
N CYS A 224 0.97 1.71 32.43
CA CYS A 224 1.76 2.65 31.63
C CYS A 224 1.02 2.98 30.30
N GLN A 225 0.44 4.18 30.19
CA GLN A 225 -0.24 4.66 28.98
C GLN A 225 0.71 5.31 27.95
N CYS A 226 2.02 5.07 28.07
CA CYS A 226 3.04 5.64 27.19
C CYS A 226 2.93 5.04 25.78
N SER A 227 2.10 5.65 24.95
CA SER A 227 1.85 5.26 23.58
C SER A 227 2.47 6.26 22.62
N ILE A 228 3.35 5.77 21.74
CA ILE A 228 3.87 6.55 20.61
C ILE A 228 2.77 6.71 19.56
N SER A 229 1.92 5.69 19.43
CA SER A 229 0.73 5.66 18.58
C SER A 229 -0.24 4.62 19.12
N GLN A 230 -1.53 4.96 19.15
CA GLN A 230 -2.59 4.02 19.56
C GLN A 230 -3.04 3.12 18.39
N GLY A 231 -2.80 3.54 17.15
CA GLY A 231 -3.29 2.87 15.95
C GLY A 231 -4.78 3.12 15.70
N PHE A 232 -5.22 2.84 14.47
CA PHE A 232 -6.61 3.02 14.04
C PHE A 232 -7.49 1.78 14.24
N GLY A 233 -6.89 0.62 14.54
CA GLY A 233 -7.55 -0.66 14.77
C GLY A 233 -7.87 -1.45 13.49
N ASP A 234 -8.28 -2.72 13.68
CA ASP A 234 -8.49 -3.71 12.60
C ASP A 234 -9.49 -3.29 11.52
N ALA A 235 -10.47 -2.46 11.85
CA ALA A 235 -11.52 -2.05 10.93
C ALA A 235 -11.17 -0.81 10.10
N SER A 236 -10.01 -0.19 10.32
CA SER A 236 -9.67 1.13 9.76
C SER A 236 -9.70 1.16 8.23
N LEU A 237 -9.02 0.24 7.55
CA LEU A 237 -9.03 0.15 6.07
C LEU A 237 -10.42 -0.18 5.52
N LYS A 238 -11.20 -0.99 6.23
CA LYS A 238 -12.58 -1.28 5.83
C LYS A 238 -13.43 -0.01 5.82
N LEU A 239 -13.30 0.82 6.86
CA LEU A 239 -13.99 2.11 6.95
C LEU A 239 -13.53 3.06 5.85
N VAL A 240 -12.23 3.15 5.57
CA VAL A 240 -11.67 3.96 4.48
C VAL A 240 -12.24 3.51 3.13
N ARG A 241 -12.24 2.21 2.86
CA ARG A 241 -12.82 1.66 1.63
C ARG A 241 -14.31 1.98 1.51
N ASP A 242 -15.08 1.79 2.57
CA ASP A 242 -16.53 2.02 2.56
C ASP A 242 -16.84 3.52 2.40
N TRP A 243 -16.08 4.40 3.06
CA TRP A 243 -16.13 5.85 2.84
C TRP A 243 -15.83 6.21 1.38
N ALA A 244 -14.77 5.62 0.78
CA ALA A 244 -14.38 5.92 -0.59
C ALA A 244 -15.45 5.50 -1.62
N LYS A 245 -16.13 4.37 -1.37
CA LYS A 245 -17.27 3.90 -2.20
C LYS A 245 -18.47 4.86 -2.16
N MET A 246 -18.61 5.66 -1.10
CA MET A 246 -19.64 6.69 -0.99
C MET A 246 -19.22 8.03 -1.62
N GLN A 247 -17.94 8.21 -1.92
CA GLN A 247 -17.43 9.40 -2.60
C GLN A 247 -17.42 9.23 -4.12
N SER A 248 -17.42 10.35 -4.84
CA SER A 248 -17.04 10.34 -6.26
C SER A 248 -15.51 10.17 -6.39
N VAL A 249 -15.06 9.53 -7.47
CA VAL A 249 -13.62 9.39 -7.77
C VAL A 249 -12.88 10.74 -7.76
N PRO A 250 -13.41 11.85 -8.33
CA PRO A 250 -12.74 13.14 -8.23
C PRO A 250 -12.60 13.65 -6.78
N LYS A 251 -13.65 13.51 -5.95
CA LYS A 251 -13.63 14.00 -4.57
C LYS A 251 -12.63 13.23 -3.71
N SER A 252 -12.63 11.90 -3.83
CA SER A 252 -11.66 11.06 -3.10
C SER A 252 -10.23 11.31 -3.59
N LEU A 253 -10.00 11.43 -4.91
CA LEU A 253 -8.69 11.77 -5.47
C LEU A 253 -8.09 13.05 -4.87
N GLU A 254 -8.86 14.10 -4.63
CA GLU A 254 -8.35 15.35 -4.04
C GLU A 254 -7.64 15.14 -2.69
N LEU A 255 -8.02 14.14 -1.92
CA LEU A 255 -7.39 13.81 -0.64
C LEU A 255 -6.17 12.91 -0.78
N PHE A 256 -6.06 12.16 -1.88
CA PHE A 256 -4.97 11.20 -2.14
C PHE A 256 -3.89 11.72 -3.09
N LYS A 257 -4.15 12.77 -3.88
CA LYS A 257 -3.28 13.21 -4.98
C LYS A 257 -1.87 13.66 -4.54
N GLU A 258 -1.67 13.99 -3.27
CA GLU A 258 -0.36 14.36 -2.73
C GLU A 258 0.46 13.13 -2.25
N SER A 259 -0.15 11.94 -2.22
CA SER A 259 0.53 10.69 -1.86
C SER A 259 1.20 10.09 -3.11
N ALA A 260 2.51 10.32 -3.23
CA ALA A 260 3.29 9.84 -4.38
C ALA A 260 3.23 8.31 -4.54
N GLU A 261 3.41 7.56 -3.45
CA GLU A 261 3.35 6.09 -3.46
C GLU A 261 1.95 5.57 -3.83
N TRP A 262 0.88 6.26 -3.41
CA TRP A 262 -0.48 5.93 -3.84
C TRP A 262 -0.65 6.09 -5.35
N LEU A 263 -0.12 7.16 -5.93
CA LEU A 263 -0.18 7.39 -7.37
C LEU A 263 0.71 6.43 -8.16
N GLU A 264 1.85 6.02 -7.60
CA GLU A 264 2.74 5.01 -8.19
C GLU A 264 2.03 3.65 -8.28
N ILE A 265 1.46 3.17 -7.17
CA ILE A 265 0.65 1.94 -7.16
C ILE A 265 -0.51 2.08 -8.14
N GLY A 266 -1.17 3.24 -8.16
CA GLY A 266 -2.24 3.54 -9.10
C GLY A 266 -1.81 3.44 -10.56
N SER A 267 -0.61 3.93 -10.91
CA SER A 267 -0.04 3.82 -12.24
C SER A 267 0.21 2.36 -12.61
N ILE A 268 0.89 1.61 -11.74
CA ILE A 268 1.23 0.21 -12.00
C ILE A 268 -0.04 -0.64 -12.13
N ALA A 269 -1.00 -0.48 -11.22
CA ALA A 269 -2.27 -1.17 -11.28
C ALA A 269 -3.06 -0.75 -12.52
N PHE A 270 -3.06 0.53 -12.90
CA PHE A 270 -3.69 0.95 -14.15
C PHE A 270 -3.04 0.29 -15.37
N ASP A 271 -1.72 0.28 -15.47
CA ASP A 271 -0.99 -0.27 -16.61
C ASP A 271 -1.20 -1.78 -16.76
N VAL A 272 -1.18 -2.54 -15.65
CA VAL A 272 -1.43 -4.00 -15.65
C VAL A 272 -2.91 -4.32 -15.88
N GLY A 273 -3.79 -3.46 -15.38
CA GLY A 273 -5.24 -3.66 -15.41
C GLY A 273 -5.92 -3.07 -16.63
N VAL A 274 -5.22 -2.31 -17.47
CA VAL A 274 -5.82 -1.62 -18.62
C VAL A 274 -6.44 -2.67 -19.55
N ALA A 275 -7.76 -2.58 -19.67
CA ALA A 275 -8.54 -3.32 -20.63
C ALA A 275 -9.21 -2.33 -21.58
N LEU A 276 -9.24 -2.68 -22.87
CA LEU A 276 -10.00 -1.93 -23.85
C LEU A 276 -11.50 -2.21 -23.62
N SER A 277 -12.26 -1.16 -23.31
CA SER A 277 -13.72 -1.25 -23.29
C SER A 277 -14.23 -1.22 -24.73
N ILE A 278 -14.59 -2.38 -25.26
CA ILE A 278 -15.31 -2.46 -26.55
C ILE A 278 -16.81 -2.38 -26.23
N GLN A 279 -17.38 -1.19 -26.32
CA GLN A 279 -18.83 -1.05 -26.35
C GLN A 279 -19.33 -1.46 -27.73
N ARG A 280 -20.20 -2.47 -27.80
CA ARG A 280 -21.03 -2.70 -28.99
C ARG A 280 -22.01 -1.53 -29.09
N ILE A 281 -21.81 -0.67 -30.10
CA ILE A 281 -22.81 0.31 -30.55
C ILE A 281 -23.91 -0.44 -31.27
#